data_AF-A0A5N5M2L6-F1
#
_entry.id   AF-A0A5N5M2L6-F1
#
_cell.length_a   1.000
_cell.length_b   1.000
_cell.length_c   1.000
_cell.angle_alpha   90.00
_cell.angle_beta   90.00
_cell.angle_gamma   90.00
#
_symmetry.space_group_name_H-M   'P 1'
#
loop_
_entity.id
_entity.type
_entity.pdbx_description
1 polymer ?
#
loop_
_entity_poly.entity_id
_entity_poly.type
_entity_poly.pdbx_seq_one_letter_code
_entity_poly.pdbx_strand_id
1 'polypeptide(L)'
;MMIFINCANPANFPLYLDTGTCLNGAKYSNVSLSIHSYVIVGGMKASDLMEKCSFERMTLLPVKDYKNMSFKEIHSLLEYGFELSWHSSRCGRCATICYIDDSYHTKCPVVLSISQSIQSS
;
A
#
# COMPACT_ATOMS: atom_id res chain seq x y z
N MET A 1 2.70 2.96 -3.18
CA MET A 1 2.21 2.57 -1.84
C MET A 1 3.38 2.11 -0.99
N MET A 2 3.25 2.18 0.33
CA MET A 2 4.20 1.66 1.31
C MET A 2 3.47 0.79 2.32
N ILE A 3 4.03 -0.38 2.64
CA ILE A 3 3.42 -1.38 3.50
C ILE A 3 4.37 -1.66 4.67
N PHE A 4 3.85 -1.65 5.89
CA PHE A 4 4.58 -1.95 7.11
C PHE A 4 4.28 -3.38 7.55
N ILE A 5 5.34 -4.13 7.84
CA ILE A 5 5.28 -5.54 8.20
C ILE A 5 6.09 -5.76 9.47
N ASN A 6 5.54 -6.54 10.39
CA ASN A 6 6.24 -7.00 11.58
C ASN A 6 6.49 -8.50 11.47
N CYS A 7 7.68 -8.96 11.85
CA CYS A 7 8.04 -10.37 11.83
C CYS A 7 8.56 -10.80 13.20
N ALA A 8 8.23 -12.03 13.61
CA ALA A 8 8.76 -12.62 14.84
C ALA A 8 10.25 -12.98 14.74
N ASN A 9 10.73 -13.26 13.52
CA ASN A 9 12.11 -13.59 13.22
C ASN A 9 12.69 -12.60 12.20
N PRO A 10 14.02 -12.44 12.13
CA PRO A 10 14.66 -11.69 11.05
C PRO A 10 14.26 -12.26 9.68
N ALA A 11 13.70 -11.40 8.83
CA ALA A 11 13.41 -11.70 7.44
C ALA A 11 14.57 -11.22 6.58
N ASN A 12 15.04 -12.06 5.66
CA ASN A 12 16.03 -11.69 4.66
C ASN A 12 15.41 -11.83 3.27
N PHE A 13 14.68 -10.80 2.85
CA PHE A 13 14.01 -10.75 1.56
C PHE A 13 14.34 -9.44 0.84
N PRO A 14 14.70 -9.45 -0.47
CA PRO A 14 15.12 -8.24 -1.17
C PRO A 14 14.10 -7.09 -1.18
N LEU A 15 12.81 -7.41 -1.05
CA LEU A 15 11.74 -6.40 -1.00
C LEU A 15 11.59 -5.73 0.36
N TYR A 16 12.19 -6.28 1.42
CA TYR A 16 12.00 -5.86 2.79
C TYR A 16 13.08 -4.84 3.15
N LEU A 17 12.70 -3.57 3.27
CA LEU A 17 13.57 -2.53 3.77
C LEU A 17 13.57 -2.55 5.30
N ASP A 18 14.75 -2.75 5.88
CA ASP A 18 14.95 -2.66 7.33
C ASP A 18 14.69 -1.23 7.80
N THR A 19 13.87 -1.10 8.83
CA THR A 19 13.47 0.19 9.40
C THR A 19 14.47 0.71 10.45
N GLY A 20 15.49 -0.08 10.77
CA GLY A 20 16.50 0.20 11.78
C GLY A 20 15.88 0.41 13.16
N THR A 21 16.57 1.15 14.02
CA THR A 21 16.11 1.48 15.38
C THR A 21 14.89 2.42 15.41
N CYS A 22 14.41 2.89 14.26
CA CYS A 22 13.26 3.79 14.18
C CYS A 22 11.96 3.06 14.60
N LEU A 23 11.83 1.79 14.22
CA LEU A 23 10.69 0.93 14.58
C LEU A 23 11.12 -0.39 15.22
N ASN A 24 12.34 -0.87 14.96
CA ASN A 24 12.87 -2.05 15.64
C ASN A 24 13.11 -1.72 17.12
N GLY A 25 12.49 -2.49 18.01
CA GLY A 25 12.66 -2.34 19.46
C GLY A 25 11.47 -1.72 20.20
N ALA A 26 10.33 -1.51 19.52
CA ALA A 26 9.06 -1.31 20.20
C ALA A 26 8.73 -2.58 21.03
N LYS A 27 9.22 -2.63 22.27
CA LYS A 27 8.83 -3.64 23.24
C LYS A 27 7.35 -3.44 23.51
N TYR A 28 6.50 -4.30 22.97
CA TYR A 28 5.12 -4.34 23.42
C TYR A 28 5.15 -4.64 24.92
N SER A 29 4.71 -3.67 25.71
CA SER A 29 4.60 -3.76 27.15
C SER A 29 3.96 -5.09 27.52
N ASN A 30 4.72 -5.92 28.25
CA ASN A 30 4.37 -7.22 28.83
C ASN A 30 4.95 -8.49 28.15
N VAL A 31 5.61 -8.42 26.99
CA VAL A 31 6.33 -9.60 26.45
C VAL A 31 7.69 -9.19 25.87
N SER A 32 8.75 -9.89 26.28
CA SER A 32 10.10 -9.70 25.73
C SER A 32 10.25 -10.31 24.32
N LEU A 33 9.29 -10.04 23.43
CA LEU A 33 9.35 -10.41 22.02
C LEU A 33 10.02 -9.26 21.25
N SER A 34 11.21 -9.53 20.71
CA SER A 34 11.84 -8.67 19.72
C SER A 34 11.08 -8.80 18.40
N ILE A 35 10.38 -7.75 17.99
CA ILE A 35 9.70 -7.69 16.70
C ILE A 35 10.64 -7.02 15.69
N HIS A 36 10.77 -7.63 14.52
CA HIS A 36 11.52 -7.09 13.39
C HIS A 36 10.55 -6.38 12.44
N SER A 37 10.74 -5.07 12.27
CA SER A 37 9.88 -4.19 11.49
C SER A 37 10.50 -3.89 10.13
N TYR A 38 9.72 -4.11 9.08
CA TYR A 38 10.12 -3.94 7.69
C TYR A 38 9.13 -3.07 6.92
N VAL A 39 9.62 -2.51 5.83
CA VAL A 39 8.81 -1.75 4.88
C VAL A 39 8.96 -2.31 3.47
N ILE A 40 7.84 -2.46 2.77
CA ILE A 40 7.80 -2.76 1.34
C ILE A 40 7.26 -1.54 0.57
N VAL A 41 7.92 -1.18 -0.52
CA VAL A 41 7.55 -0.04 -1.37
C VAL A 41 7.15 -0.50 -2.77
N GLY A 42 6.09 0.10 -3.32
CA GLY A 42 5.58 -0.21 -4.66
C GLY A 42 4.45 -1.24 -4.67
N GLY A 43 4.37 -2.10 -3.65
CA GLY A 43 3.29 -3.06 -3.44
C GLY A 43 3.82 -4.46 -3.10
N MET A 44 2.94 -5.34 -2.60
CA MET A 44 3.27 -6.73 -2.31
C MET A 44 2.12 -7.65 -2.76
N LYS A 45 2.45 -8.87 -3.18
CA LYS A 45 1.47 -9.97 -3.26
C LYS A 45 1.32 -10.62 -1.89
N ALA A 46 0.20 -11.30 -1.67
CA ALA A 46 0.01 -12.08 -0.45
C ALA A 46 1.10 -13.16 -0.28
N SER A 47 1.58 -13.74 -1.39
CA SER A 47 2.69 -14.70 -1.40
C SER A 47 4.04 -14.13 -0.98
N ASP A 48 4.19 -12.81 -1.02
CA ASP A 48 5.44 -12.14 -0.67
C ASP A 48 5.56 -11.94 0.86
N LEU A 49 4.47 -12.18 1.61
CA LEU A 49 4.48 -12.13 3.08
C LEU A 49 5.12 -13.41 3.64
N MET A 50 6.31 -13.27 4.21
CA MET A 50 6.98 -14.40 4.88
C MET A 50 6.18 -14.96 6.06
N GLU A 51 6.37 -16.25 6.34
CA GLU A 51 5.75 -16.91 7.50
C GLU A 51 6.11 -16.20 8.81
N LYS A 52 5.14 -16.13 9.73
CA LYS A 52 5.27 -15.44 11.03
C LYS A 52 5.56 -13.94 10.90
N CYS A 53 5.19 -13.36 9.77
CA CYS A 53 5.07 -11.92 9.60
C CYS A 53 3.59 -11.50 9.53
N SER A 54 3.28 -10.33 10.09
CA SER A 54 1.98 -9.68 10.07
C SER A 54 2.04 -8.40 9.23
N PHE A 55 1.01 -8.22 8.39
CA PHE A 55 0.72 -6.92 7.80
C PHE A 55 0.14 -6.01 8.90
N GLU A 56 0.73 -4.83 9.08
CA GLU A 56 0.30 -3.90 10.13
C GLU A 56 -0.51 -2.74 9.55
N ARG A 57 0.05 -2.05 8.56
CA ARG A 57 -0.58 -0.87 7.95
C ARG A 57 -0.04 -0.60 6.56
N MET A 58 -0.81 0.15 5.78
CA MET A 58 -0.39 0.68 4.48
C MET A 58 -0.59 2.19 4.42
N THR A 59 0.27 2.87 3.66
CA THR A 59 0.10 4.27 3.31
C THR A 59 0.30 4.49 1.82
N LEU A 60 -0.40 5.50 1.30
CA LEU A 60 -0.09 6.02 -0.02
C LEU A 60 1.20 6.83 0.07
N LEU A 61 1.98 6.76 -1.00
CA LEU A 61 3.17 7.57 -1.17
C LEU A 61 2.91 8.56 -2.30
N PRO A 62 3.49 9.77 -2.24
CA PRO A 62 3.59 10.66 -3.40
C PRO A 62 4.08 9.94 -4.65
N VAL A 63 3.73 10.43 -5.84
CA VAL A 63 4.24 9.89 -7.10
C VAL A 63 5.73 10.23 -7.23
N LYS A 64 6.58 9.30 -6.81
CA LYS A 64 8.04 9.39 -6.88
C LYS A 64 8.61 8.00 -7.10
N ASP A 65 9.79 7.93 -7.72
CA ASP A 65 10.54 6.69 -7.75
C ASP A 65 11.24 6.50 -6.40
N TYR A 66 10.83 5.47 -5.66
CA TYR A 66 11.42 5.09 -4.38
C TYR A 66 12.37 3.89 -4.51
N LYS A 67 12.63 3.42 -5.74
CA LYS A 67 13.58 2.34 -5.97
C LYS A 67 14.94 2.73 -5.40
N ASN A 68 15.56 1.77 -4.71
CA ASN A 68 16.89 1.89 -4.13
C ASN A 68 17.04 2.99 -3.05
N MET A 69 15.94 3.56 -2.54
CA MET A 69 16.01 4.44 -1.37
C MET A 69 16.06 3.62 -0.09
N SER A 70 16.87 4.07 0.87
CA SER A 70 16.84 3.59 2.24
C SER A 70 15.56 4.02 2.95
N PHE A 71 15.17 3.31 4.01
CA PHE A 71 14.03 3.71 4.83
C PHE A 71 14.21 5.12 5.41
N LYS A 72 15.44 5.52 5.75
CA LYS A 72 15.75 6.87 6.25
C LYS A 72 15.45 7.97 5.22
N GLU A 73 15.82 7.75 3.96
CA GLU A 73 15.51 8.69 2.87
C GLU A 73 14.01 8.79 2.64
N ILE A 74 13.29 7.66 2.66
CA ILE A 74 11.83 7.64 2.53
C ILE A 74 11.19 8.36 3.72
N HIS A 75 11.64 8.11 4.95
CA HIS A 75 11.18 8.78 6.16
C HIS A 75 11.33 10.30 6.05
N SER A 76 12.50 10.78 5.61
CA SER A 76 12.76 12.22 5.44
C SER A 76 11.83 12.87 4.41
N LEU A 77 11.45 12.15 3.34
CA LEU A 77 10.45 12.64 2.39
C LEU A 77 9.04 12.70 2.99
N LEU A 78 8.75 11.85 3.97
CA LEU A 78 7.47 11.78 4.66
C LEU A 78 7.40 12.69 5.89
N GLU A 79 8.53 13.22 6.39
CA GLU A 79 8.56 14.21 7.48
C GLU A 79 7.81 15.49 7.12
N TYR A 80 7.78 15.83 5.83
CA TYR A 80 6.94 16.91 5.32
C TYR A 80 5.44 16.63 5.50
N GLY A 81 5.05 15.36 5.63
CA GLY A 81 3.67 14.91 5.76
C GLY A 81 3.06 14.53 4.41
N PHE A 82 1.73 14.48 4.38
CA PHE A 82 0.95 14.24 3.18
C PHE A 82 -0.10 15.33 3.03
N GLU A 83 -0.37 15.73 1.79
CA GLU A 83 -1.48 16.61 1.47
C GLU A 83 -2.72 15.77 1.17
N LEU A 84 -3.82 16.07 1.88
CA LEU A 84 -5.11 15.43 1.62
C LEU A 84 -5.85 16.22 0.53
N SER A 85 -6.16 15.55 -0.58
CA SER A 85 -7.06 16.06 -1.61
C SER A 85 -8.40 15.34 -1.55
N TRP A 86 -9.48 16.08 -1.80
CA TRP A 86 -10.83 15.52 -1.89
C TRP A 86 -11.27 15.48 -3.35
N HIS A 87 -11.69 14.30 -3.81
CA HIS A 87 -12.18 14.11 -5.17
C HIS A 87 -13.67 13.73 -5.15
N SER A 88 -14.47 14.42 -5.95
CA SER A 88 -15.89 14.07 -6.12
C SER A 88 -16.00 12.80 -6.95
N SER A 89 -16.36 11.68 -6.33
CA SER A 89 -16.71 10.46 -7.05
C SER A 89 -18.23 10.31 -7.14
N ARG A 90 -18.76 10.14 -8.36
CA ARG A 90 -20.19 9.86 -8.57
C ARG A 90 -20.42 8.35 -8.53
N CYS A 91 -20.29 7.75 -7.36
CA CYS A 91 -20.53 6.32 -7.19
C CYS A 91 -22.03 6.05 -6.94
N GLY A 92 -22.84 6.18 -8.00
CA GLY A 92 -24.27 5.84 -7.96
C GLY A 92 -24.66 4.67 -8.88
N ARG A 93 -23.90 4.46 -9.97
CA ARG A 93 -24.12 3.39 -10.98
C ARG A 93 -22.80 2.76 -11.47
N CYS A 94 -21.76 2.77 -10.64
CA CYS A 94 -20.49 2.16 -11.01
C CYS A 94 -20.65 0.63 -11.00
N ALA A 95 -20.70 0.02 -12.18
CA ALA A 95 -20.73 -1.43 -12.33
C ALA A 95 -19.33 -2.08 -12.11
N THR A 96 -18.28 -1.28 -11.87
CA THR A 96 -16.88 -1.71 -11.70
C THR A 96 -16.12 -0.76 -10.75
N ILE A 97 -14.91 -1.18 -10.35
CA ILE A 97 -13.94 -0.45 -9.52
C ILE A 97 -13.58 0.90 -10.17
N CYS A 98 -13.70 1.98 -9.40
CA CYS A 98 -13.15 3.28 -9.74
C CYS A 98 -11.68 3.37 -9.28
N TYR A 99 -10.85 4.13 -10.00
CA TYR A 99 -9.48 4.41 -9.63
C TYR A 99 -9.14 5.88 -9.86
N ILE A 100 -8.05 6.35 -9.25
CA ILE A 100 -7.50 7.70 -9.48
C ILE A 100 -6.31 7.53 -10.43
N ASP A 101 -6.31 8.28 -11.54
CA ASP A 101 -5.19 8.27 -12.49
C ASP A 101 -4.03 9.17 -12.03
N ASP A 102 -2.91 9.13 -12.76
CA ASP A 102 -1.72 9.94 -12.45
C ASP A 102 -1.95 11.45 -12.56
N SER A 103 -3.06 11.87 -13.20
CA SER A 103 -3.51 13.26 -13.26
C SER A 103 -4.47 13.62 -12.13
N TYR A 104 -4.60 12.76 -11.11
CA TYR A 104 -5.51 12.92 -9.98
C TYR A 104 -6.99 12.99 -10.36
N HIS A 105 -7.37 12.46 -11.53
CA HIS A 105 -8.76 12.36 -11.93
C HIS A 105 -9.35 11.01 -11.54
N THR A 106 -10.54 11.03 -10.93
CA THR A 106 -11.29 9.80 -10.68
C THR A 106 -11.85 9.24 -11.99
N LYS A 107 -11.46 8.02 -12.32
CA LYS A 107 -11.99 7.24 -13.45
C LYS A 107 -12.88 6.14 -12.91
N CYS A 108 -14.12 6.12 -13.39
CA CYS A 108 -15.10 5.09 -13.09
C CYS A 108 -15.59 4.52 -14.41
N PRO A 109 -15.06 3.39 -14.89
CA PRO A 109 -15.58 2.78 -16.11
C PRO A 109 -17.05 2.38 -15.89
N VAL A 110 -17.88 2.54 -16.91
CA VAL A 110 -19.24 2.03 -16.90
C VAL A 110 -19.25 0.78 -17.77
N VAL A 111 -19.76 -0.34 -17.25
CA VAL A 111 -20.02 -1.52 -18.11
C VAL A 111 -21.18 -1.14 -19.03
N LEU A 112 -20.91 -1.00 -20.33
CA LEU A 112 -21.96 -1.01 -21.33
C LEU A 112 -22.58 -2.40 -21.30
N SER A 113 -23.75 -2.53 -20.69
CA SER A 113 -24.56 -3.74 -20.85
C SER A 113 -24.93 -3.85 -22.32
N ILE A 114 -24.49 -4.92 -22.98
CA ILE A 114 -25.03 -5.31 -24.28
C ILE A 114 -26.45 -5.78 -23.99
N SER A 115 -27.42 -4.86 -24.02
CA SER A 115 -28.83 -5.23 -23.99
C SER A 115 -29.14 -6.00 -25.27
N GLN A 116 -29.57 -7.25 -25.09
CA GLN A 116 -30.09 -8.12 -26.13
C GLN A 116 -31.03 -7.36 -27.09
N SER A 117 -30.78 -7.49 -28.39
CA SER A 117 -31.82 -7.38 -29.41
C SER A 117 -31.80 -8.66 -30.26
N ILE A 118 -32.35 -9.74 -29.70
CA ILE A 118 -33.05 -10.71 -30.55
C ILE A 118 -34.44 -10.12 -30.76
N GLN A 119 -34.73 -9.65 -31.97
CA GLN A 119 -36.11 -9.61 -32.44
C GLN A 119 -36.13 -10.08 -33.89
N SER A 120 -36.68 -11.28 -34.04
CA SER A 120 -37.06 -11.96 -35.27
C SER A 120 -38.02 -11.13 -36.10
N SER A 121 -37.75 -11.00 -37.40
CA SER A 121 -38.70 -11.11 -38.52
C SER A 121 -37.92 -11.37 -39.80
#